data_AF-A0A392NVV0-F1
#
_entry.id   AF-A0A392NVV0-F1
#
_cell.length_a   1.000
_cell.length_b   1.000
_cell.length_c   1.000
_cell.angle_alpha   90.00
_cell.angle_beta   90.00
_cell.angle_gamma   90.00
#
_symmetry.space_group_name_H-M   'P 1'
#
loop_
_entity.id
_entity.type
_entity.pdbx_description
1 polymer ?
#
loop_
_entity_poly.entity_id
_entity_poly.type
_entity_poly.pdbx_seq_one_letter_code
_entity_poly.pdbx_strand_id
1 'polypeptide(L)' 'MRREFEVLDMKESEYVDEYFARTLAIANHMSAQGEKLEQVALVEKILRSMPPKFNYV' A
#
# COMPACT_ATOMS: atom_id res chain seq x y z
N MET A 1 1.17 -12.36 4.73
CA MET A 1 0.54 -11.15 4.17
C MET A 1 0.78 -9.92 5.03
N ARG A 2 0.44 -9.91 6.34
CA ARG A 2 0.70 -8.77 7.24
C ARG A 2 2.11 -8.16 7.17
N ARG A 3 3.17 -8.97 7.28
CA ARG A 3 4.56 -8.50 7.19
C ARG A 3 4.88 -7.86 5.83
N GLU A 4 4.38 -8.42 4.74
CA GLU A 4 4.59 -7.88 3.38
C GLU A 4 3.91 -6.52 3.24
N PHE A 5 2.71 -6.35 3.81
CA PHE A 5 2.03 -5.06 3.86
C PHE A 5 2.79 -4.04 4.70
N GLU A 6 3.32 -4.42 5.87
CA GLU A 6 4.04 -3.52 6.78
C GLU A 6 5.30 -2.94 6.15
N VAL A 7 6.10 -3.76 5.46
CA VAL A 7 7.36 -3.34 4.80
C VAL A 7 7.18 -2.86 3.36
N LEU A 8 5.94 -2.79 2.86
CA LEU A 8 5.66 -2.40 1.49
C LEU A 8 6.03 -0.93 1.28
N ASP A 9 6.99 -0.64 0.41
CA ASP A 9 7.29 0.72 -0.01
C ASP A 9 7.26 0.85 -1.53
N MET A 10 6.97 2.07 -1.99
CA MET A 10 6.96 2.39 -3.41
C MET A 10 8.40 2.59 -3.89
N LYS A 11 8.74 1.94 -5.00
CA LYS A 11 10.09 2.05 -5.57
C LYS A 11 10.25 3.39 -6.31
N GLU A 12 11.48 3.89 -6.41
CA GLU A 12 11.75 5.17 -7.08
C GLU A 12 11.29 5.22 -8.54
N SER A 13 11.43 4.09 -9.25
CA SER A 13 11.08 3.91 -10.66
C SER A 13 9.72 3.26 -10.90
N GLU A 14 8.97 2.98 -9.84
CA GLU A 14 7.64 2.37 -9.94
C GLU A 14 6.61 3.46 -10.24
N TYR A 15 5.64 3.15 -11.12
CA TYR A 15 4.53 4.06 -11.35
C TYR A 15 3.52 3.98 -10.21
N VAL A 16 2.79 5.08 -9.99
CA VAL A 16 1.83 5.17 -8.88
C VAL A 16 0.74 4.11 -9.02
N ASP A 17 0.19 3.93 -10.22
CA ASP A 17 -0.83 2.90 -10.50
C ASP A 17 -0.32 1.47 -10.24
N GLU A 18 0.92 1.15 -10.62
CA GLU A 18 1.57 -0.14 -10.32
C GLU A 18 1.67 -0.36 -8.79
N TYR A 19 2.10 0.67 -8.06
CA TYR A 19 2.20 0.60 -6.60
C TYR A 19 0.82 0.38 -5.94
N PHE A 20 -0.20 1.12 -6.39
CA PHE A 20 -1.57 0.97 -5.92
C PHE A 20 -2.11 -0.44 -6.18
N ALA A 21 -1.88 -0.98 -7.38
CA ALA A 21 -2.31 -2.33 -7.75
C ALA A 21 -1.68 -3.41 -6.83
N ARG A 22 -0.38 -3.31 -6.56
CA ARG A 22 0.33 -4.22 -5.63
C ARG A 22 -0.22 -4.11 -4.21
N THR A 23 -0.43 -2.89 -3.73
CA THR A 23 -0.95 -2.66 -2.38
C THR A 23 -2.34 -3.25 -2.21
N LEU A 24 -3.22 -3.04 -3.21
CA LEU A 24 -4.57 -3.60 -3.23
C LEU A 24 -4.56 -5.12 -3.31
N ALA A 25 -3.66 -5.72 -4.09
CA ALA A 25 -3.52 -7.17 -4.15
C ALA A 25 -3.21 -7.77 -2.77
N ILE A 26 -2.25 -7.18 -2.04
CA ILE A 26 -1.88 -7.61 -0.68
C ILE A 26 -3.08 -7.43 0.28
N ALA A 27 -3.75 -6.28 0.24
CA ALA A 27 -4.92 -5.99 1.06
C ALA A 27 -6.08 -6.99 0.82
N ASN A 28 -6.32 -7.35 -0.44
CA ASN A 28 -7.32 -8.34 -0.83
C ASN A 28 -6.94 -9.73 -0.31
N HIS A 29 -5.68 -10.13 -0.41
CA HIS A 29 -5.21 -11.39 0.16
C HIS A 29 -5.35 -11.46 1.68
N MET A 30 -5.02 -10.38 2.40
CA MET A 30 -5.24 -10.28 3.85
C MET A 30 -6.73 -10.41 4.20
N SER A 31 -7.59 -9.71 3.46
CA SER A 31 -9.04 -9.74 3.67
C SER A 31 -9.62 -11.14 3.41
N ALA A 32 -9.15 -11.82 2.37
CA ALA A 32 -9.54 -13.20 2.06
C ALA A 32 -9.10 -14.21 3.14
N GLN A 33 -8.07 -13.88 3.92
CA GLN A 33 -7.61 -14.67 5.08
C GLN A 33 -8.36 -14.31 6.38
N GLY A 34 -9.35 -13.42 6.32
CA GLY A 34 -10.13 -12.99 7.48
C GLY A 34 -9.46 -11.87 8.30
N GLU A 35 -8.34 -11.33 7.84
CA GLU A 35 -7.74 -10.15 8.47
C GLU A 35 -8.60 -8.92 8.17
N LYS A 36 -9.03 -8.20 9.21
CA LYS A 36 -9.76 -6.94 9.04
C LYS A 36 -8.76 -5.82 8.76
N LEU A 37 -8.69 -5.37 7.51
CA LEU A 37 -7.94 -4.18 7.12
C LEU A 37 -8.89 -3.00 6.95
N GLU A 38 -8.71 -1.95 7.75
CA GLU A 38 -9.49 -0.73 7.60
C GLU A 38 -9.03 0.06 6.38
N GLN A 39 -9.98 0.64 5.63
CA GLN A 39 -9.66 1.45 4.45
C GLN A 39 -8.75 2.63 4.80
N VAL A 40 -8.93 3.23 5.97
CA VAL A 40 -8.06 4.32 6.46
C VAL A 40 -6.62 3.84 6.61
N ALA A 41 -6.40 2.66 7.20
CA ALA A 41 -5.06 2.08 7.34
C ALA A 41 -4.40 1.78 5.98
N LEU A 42 -5.19 1.38 4.98
CA LEU A 42 -4.70 1.19 3.61
C LEU A 42 -4.27 2.52 2.97
N VAL A 43 -5.11 3.55 3.05
CA VAL A 43 -4.81 4.88 2.49
C VAL A 43 -3.59 5.49 3.18
N GLU A 44 -3.52 5.40 4.51
CA GLU A 44 -2.35 5.85 5.27
C GLU A 44 -1.08 5.11 4.86
N LYS A 45 -1.15 3.79 4.67
CA LYS A 45 -0.01 3.00 4.23
C LYS A 45 0.50 3.48 2.87
N ILE A 46 -0.40 3.72 1.93
CA ILE A 46 -0.04 4.22 0.59
C ILE A 46 0.66 5.58 0.72
N LEU A 47 0.04 6.55 1.39
CA LEU A 47 0.57 7.92 1.50
C LEU A 47 1.93 7.97 2.22
N ARG A 48 2.14 7.19 3.29
CA ARG A 48 3.42 7.15 4.02
C ARG A 48 4.55 6.53 3.22
N SER A 49 4.24 5.62 2.31
CA SER A 49 5.20 4.86 1.50
C SER A 49 5.47 5.48 0.13
N MET A 50 4.78 6.57 -0.22
CA MET A 50 5.05 7.34 -1.44
C MET A 50 6.31 8.21 -1.29
N PRO A 51 7.16 8.29 -2.33
CA PRO A 51 8.32 9.18 -2.30
C PRO A 51 7.92 10.66 -2.19
N PRO A 52 8.76 11.53 -1.60
CA PRO A 52 8.44 12.95 -1.40
C PRO A 52 8.06 13.72 -2.68
N LYS A 53 8.49 13.25 -3.86
CA LYS A 53 8.12 13.84 -5.17
C LYS A 53 6.62 13.80 -5.47
N PHE A 54 5.84 13.02 -4.72
CA PHE A 54 4.39 12.95 -4.84
C PHE A 54 3.64 13.65 -3.70
N ASN A 55 4.36 14.24 -2.74
CA ASN A 55 3.75 15.07 -1.70
C ASN A 55 3.47 16.46 -2.28
N TYR A 56 2.32 16.61 -2.94
CA TYR A 56 1.82 17.90 -3.39
C TYR A 56 0.90 18.49 -2.31
N VAL A 57 1.27 19.66 -1.78
CA VAL A 57 0.47 20.49 -0.86
C VAL A 57 0.08 21.78 -1.56
#